data_AF-A0A920RGH3-F1
#
_entry.id   AF-A0A920RGH3-F1
#
_cell.length_a   1.000
_cell.length_b   1.000
_cell.length_c   1.000
_cell.angle_alpha   90.00
_cell.angle_beta   90.00
_cell.angle_gamma   90.00
#
_symmetry.space_group_name_H-M   'P 1'
#
loop_
_entity.id
_entity.type
_entity.pdbx_description
1 polymer ?
#
loop_
_entity_poly.entity_id
_entity_poly.type
_entity_poly.pdbx_seq_one_letter_code
_entity_poly.pdbx_strand_id
1 'polypeptide(L)'
;MALPAYATLPQRLWHYTYLAICAIVLFFLVMPLIAVIPLSFSKSPFLHFTPELLALDPDAFSLRWYRIMMGDCSDPGITTVCSDRWKDGAWNSPRIGLAATILATTLGILCALG
;
A
#
# COMPACT_ATOMS: atom_id res chain seq x y z
N MET A 1 -7.17 7.95 24.38
CA MET A 1 -7.27 7.85 25.85
C MET A 1 -7.98 9.08 26.37
N ALA A 2 -8.90 8.94 27.33
CA ALA A 2 -9.57 10.10 27.93
C ALA A 2 -8.58 10.86 28.83
N LEU A 3 -8.55 12.19 28.73
CA LEU A 3 -7.73 13.02 29.60
C LEU A 3 -8.25 12.92 31.06
N PRO A 4 -7.37 12.84 32.07
CA PRO A 4 -7.77 12.84 33.47
C PRO A 4 -8.54 14.12 33.81
N ALA A 5 -9.49 14.02 34.75
CA ALA A 5 -10.34 15.14 35.15
C ALA A 5 -9.58 16.36 35.71
N TYR A 6 -8.34 16.16 36.19
CA TYR A 6 -7.46 17.21 36.72
C TYR A 6 -6.53 17.83 35.67
N ALA A 7 -6.64 17.47 34.38
CA ALA A 7 -5.79 18.02 33.33
C ALA A 7 -6.04 19.53 33.16
N THR A 8 -4.98 20.32 33.20
CA THR A 8 -5.08 21.77 33.02
C THR A 8 -5.45 22.11 31.57
N LEU A 9 -6.07 23.28 31.34
CA LEU A 9 -6.46 23.72 29.98
C LEU A 9 -5.31 23.66 28.96
N PRO A 10 -4.07 24.08 29.28
CA PRO A 10 -2.93 23.96 28.37
C PRO A 10 -2.56 22.51 28.04
N GLN A 11 -2.63 21.60 29.02
CA GLN A 11 -2.35 20.18 28.80
C GLN A 11 -3.39 19.53 27.88
N ARG A 12 -4.66 19.92 28.04
CA ARG A 12 -5.75 19.44 27.19
C ARG A 12 -5.59 19.93 25.75
N LEU A 13 -5.27 21.21 25.56
CA LEU A 13 -4.99 21.80 24.25
C LEU A 13 -3.81 21.08 23.59
N TRP A 14 -2.69 20.92 24.30
CA TRP A 14 -1.49 20.27 23.77
C TRP A 14 -1.75 18.82 23.34
N HIS A 15 -2.52 18.06 24.11
CA HIS A 15 -2.88 16.69 23.77
C HIS A 15 -3.60 16.60 22.42
N TYR A 16 -4.61 17.43 22.19
CA TYR A 16 -5.34 17.43 20.92
C TYR A 16 -4.51 18.00 19.77
N THR A 17 -3.68 19.01 20.01
CA THR A 17 -2.75 19.53 19.00
C THR A 17 -1.75 18.46 18.57
N TYR A 18 -1.18 17.71 19.51
CA TYR A 18 -0.29 16.60 19.22
C TYR A 18 -0.97 15.52 18.39
N LEU A 19 -2.19 15.09 18.79
CA LEU A 19 -2.95 14.10 18.02
C LEU A 19 -3.29 14.60 16.61
N ALA A 20 -3.64 15.88 16.46
CA ALA A 20 -3.90 16.48 15.16
C ALA A 20 -2.65 16.46 14.27
N ILE A 21 -1.48 16.82 14.82
CA ILE A 21 -0.20 16.74 14.10
C ILE A 21 0.10 15.30 13.70
N CYS A 22 -0.03 14.33 14.61
CA CYS A 22 0.18 12.92 14.29
C CYS A 22 -0.77 12.43 13.20
N ALA A 23 -2.06 12.80 13.25
CA ALA A 23 -3.03 12.44 12.23
C ALA A 23 -2.69 13.05 10.87
N ILE A 24 -2.26 14.31 10.81
CA ILE A 24 -1.83 14.98 9.58
C ILE A 24 -0.59 14.31 9.00
N VAL A 25 0.40 13.98 9.83
CA VAL A 25 1.62 13.29 9.38
C VAL A 25 1.30 11.89 8.85
N LEU A 26 0.49 11.12 9.57
CA LEU A 26 0.06 9.79 9.12
C LEU A 26 -0.76 9.88 7.83
N PHE A 27 -1.66 10.85 7.71
CA PHE A 27 -2.41 11.09 6.48
C PHE A 27 -1.47 11.41 5.32
N PHE A 28 -0.48 12.30 5.52
CA PHE A 28 0.51 12.63 4.49
C PHE A 28 1.32 11.41 4.02
N LEU A 29 1.70 10.53 4.95
CA LEU A 29 2.41 9.28 4.60
C LEU A 29 1.54 8.31 3.80
N VAL A 30 0.22 8.29 4.03
CA VAL A 30 -0.73 7.39 3.35
C VAL A 30 -1.33 8.03 2.09
N MET A 31 -1.31 9.37 1.96
CA MET A 31 -1.86 10.13 0.84
C MET A 31 -1.52 9.56 -0.55
N PRO A 32 -0.27 9.17 -0.89
CA PRO A 32 0.02 8.60 -2.21
C PRO A 32 -0.69 7.27 -2.46
N LEU A 33 -0.95 6.46 -1.43
CA LEU A 33 -1.69 5.20 -1.59
C LEU A 33 -3.14 5.46 -2.01
N ILE A 34 -3.76 6.53 -1.51
CA ILE A 34 -5.13 6.91 -1.85
C ILE A 34 -5.26 7.20 -3.35
N ALA A 35 -4.21 7.74 -4.00
CA ALA A 35 -4.20 7.98 -5.44
C ALA A 35 -3.95 6.69 -6.26
N VAL A 36 -3.15 5.75 -5.75
CA VAL A 36 -2.82 4.50 -6.44
C VAL A 36 -3.99 3.50 -6.44
N ILE A 37 -4.80 3.47 -5.37
CA ILE A 37 -5.95 2.56 -5.26
C ILE A 37 -6.96 2.71 -6.40
N PRO A 38 -7.51 3.90 -6.74
CA PRO A 38 -8.45 4.03 -7.86
C PRO A 38 -7.79 3.71 -9.21
N LEU A 39 -6.50 4.02 -9.36
CA LEU A 39 -5.75 3.70 -10.58
C LEU A 39 -5.59 2.19 -10.79
N SER A 40 -5.48 1.39 -9.73
CA SER A 40 -5.37 -0.07 -9.85
C SER A 40 -6.65 -0.73 -10.40
N PHE A 41 -7.79 -0.04 -10.32
CA PHE A 41 -9.05 -0.48 -10.94
C PHE A 41 -9.24 0.06 -12.36
N SER A 42 -8.27 0.76 -12.96
CA SER A 42 -8.43 1.30 -14.32
C SER A 42 -8.51 0.19 -15.38
N LYS A 43 -9.41 0.36 -16.36
CA LYS A 43 -9.51 -0.50 -17.55
C LYS A 43 -8.49 -0.16 -18.65
N SER A 44 -7.97 1.06 -18.61
CA SER A 44 -6.96 1.58 -19.54
C SER A 44 -5.69 0.71 -19.54
N PRO A 45 -4.99 0.54 -20.68
CA PRO A 45 -3.72 -0.18 -20.74
C PRO A 45 -2.59 0.51 -19.96
N PHE A 46 -2.74 1.80 -19.64
CA PHE A 46 -1.76 2.58 -18.88
C PHE A 46 -2.37 3.09 -17.57
N LEU A 47 -1.59 3.05 -16.48
CA LEU A 47 -1.98 3.52 -15.15
C LEU A 47 -1.98 5.06 -15.08
N HIS A 48 -2.98 5.69 -15.68
CA HIS A 48 -3.19 7.14 -15.63
C HIS A 48 -4.67 7.47 -15.41
N PHE A 49 -4.94 8.69 -14.94
CA PHE A 49 -6.29 9.18 -14.71
C PHE A 49 -6.95 9.55 -16.05
N THR A 50 -7.82 8.68 -16.56
CA THR A 50 -8.65 8.97 -17.73
C THR A 50 -9.84 9.86 -17.34
N PRO A 51 -10.37 10.69 -18.27
CA PRO A 51 -11.54 11.52 -17.99
C PRO A 51 -12.76 10.70 -17.55
N GLU A 52 -12.92 9.49 -18.07
CA GLU A 52 -13.99 8.55 -17.70
C GLU A 52 -13.87 8.07 -16.25
N LEU A 53 -12.63 7.81 -15.78
CA LEU A 53 -12.36 7.40 -14.40
C LEU A 53 -12.59 8.56 -13.41
N LEU A 54 -12.27 9.79 -13.81
CA LEU A 54 -12.59 11.01 -13.06
C LEU A 54 -14.09 11.31 -13.03
N ALA A 55 -14.82 10.97 -14.10
CA ALA A 55 -16.28 11.08 -14.20
C ALA A 55 -17.04 9.98 -13.42
N LEU A 56 -16.30 9.05 -12.78
CA LEU A 56 -16.86 7.90 -12.06
C LEU A 56 -17.76 7.02 -12.94
N ASP A 57 -17.43 6.90 -14.23
CA ASP A 57 -18.14 6.04 -15.17
C ASP A 57 -17.90 4.56 -14.82
N PRO A 58 -18.95 3.75 -14.58
CA PRO A 58 -18.78 2.32 -14.30
C PRO A 58 -18.01 1.55 -15.39
N ASP A 59 -18.05 2.00 -16.65
CA ASP A 59 -17.38 1.32 -17.76
C ASP A 59 -15.86 1.49 -17.75
N ALA A 60 -15.34 2.47 -17.00
CA ALA A 60 -13.91 2.76 -16.84
C ALA A 60 -13.21 1.88 -15.79
N PHE A 61 -13.98 1.21 -14.91
CA PHE A 61 -13.45 0.37 -13.84
C PHE A 61 -13.36 -1.11 -14.26
N SER A 62 -12.28 -1.79 -13.89
CA SER A 62 -12.06 -3.22 -14.15
C SER A 62 -11.15 -3.87 -13.11
N LEU A 63 -11.32 -5.18 -12.90
CA LEU A 63 -10.44 -6.00 -12.05
C LEU A 63 -9.31 -6.68 -12.84
N ARG A 64 -9.05 -6.24 -14.08
CA ARG A 64 -8.10 -6.89 -15.00
C ARG A 64 -6.71 -7.02 -14.38
N TRP A 65 -6.19 -5.96 -13.75
CA TRP A 65 -4.87 -5.96 -13.12
C TRP A 65 -4.74 -6.99 -11.99
N TYR A 66 -5.80 -7.19 -11.22
CA TYR A 66 -5.84 -8.21 -10.16
C TYR A 66 -5.90 -9.63 -10.73
N ARG A 67 -6.63 -9.85 -11.83
CA ARG A 67 -6.65 -11.14 -12.54
C ARG A 67 -5.27 -11.48 -13.10
N ILE A 68 -4.62 -10.52 -13.77
CA ILE A 68 -3.26 -10.68 -14.30
C ILE A 68 -2.26 -10.99 -13.18
N MET A 69 -2.37 -10.33 -12.02
CA MET A 69 -1.53 -10.61 -10.86
C MET A 69 -1.64 -12.07 -10.38
N MET A 70 -2.83 -12.67 -10.52
CA MET A 70 -3.09 -14.07 -10.15
C MET A 70 -2.75 -15.07 -11.27
N GLY A 71 -2.32 -14.60 -12.45
CA GLY A 71 -2.01 -15.44 -13.61
C GLY A 71 -3.22 -15.74 -14.51
N ASP A 72 -4.38 -15.13 -14.26
CA ASP A 72 -5.55 -15.25 -15.14
C ASP A 72 -5.46 -14.23 -16.29
N CYS A 73 -5.39 -14.76 -17.51
CA CYS A 73 -5.32 -14.00 -18.75
C CYS A 73 -6.56 -14.18 -19.63
N SER A 74 -7.69 -14.55 -19.03
CA SER A 74 -8.96 -14.75 -19.75
C SER A 74 -9.59 -13.45 -20.28
N ASP A 75 -9.02 -12.27 -20.00
CA ASP A 75 -9.54 -10.99 -20.48
C ASP A 75 -9.18 -10.74 -21.97
N PRO A 76 -10.16 -10.57 -22.88
CA PRO A 76 -9.93 -10.41 -24.33
C PRO A 76 -9.27 -9.07 -24.73
N GLY A 77 -9.16 -8.12 -23.80
CA GLY A 77 -8.54 -6.79 -23.99
C GLY A 77 -7.13 -6.67 -23.42
N ILE A 78 -6.38 -7.77 -23.31
CA ILE A 78 -5.02 -7.79 -22.75
C ILE A 78 -4.01 -7.23 -23.75
N THR A 79 -3.32 -6.16 -23.36
CA THR A 79 -2.19 -5.56 -24.10
C THR A 79 -0.83 -5.98 -23.53
N THR A 80 -0.81 -6.65 -22.37
CA THR A 80 0.40 -7.08 -21.65
C THR A 80 0.68 -8.57 -21.87
N VAL A 81 1.95 -8.98 -21.99
CA VAL A 81 2.32 -10.40 -22.12
C VAL A 81 1.84 -11.18 -20.89
N CYS A 82 0.99 -12.19 -21.13
CA CYS A 82 0.53 -13.09 -20.07
C CYS A 82 1.72 -13.83 -19.47
N SER A 83 1.95 -13.68 -18.16
CA SER A 83 3.02 -14.40 -17.47
C SER A 83 2.72 -14.58 -15.98
N ASP A 84 3.08 -15.75 -15.45
CA ASP A 84 2.99 -16.06 -14.02
C ASP A 84 4.08 -15.36 -13.17
N ARG A 85 4.97 -14.58 -13.80
CA ARG A 85 6.11 -13.93 -13.14
C ARG A 85 5.70 -13.05 -11.96
N TRP A 86 4.55 -12.40 -12.04
CA TRP A 86 4.01 -11.59 -10.95
C TRP A 86 3.61 -12.43 -9.75
N LYS A 87 2.88 -13.53 -9.99
CA LYS A 87 2.48 -14.49 -8.96
C LYS A 87 3.70 -15.16 -8.31
N ASP A 88 4.63 -15.63 -9.13
CA ASP A 88 5.85 -16.29 -8.68
C ASP A 88 6.75 -15.32 -7.90
N GLY A 89 6.92 -14.09 -8.40
CA GLY A 89 7.65 -13.03 -7.72
C GLY A 89 7.03 -12.69 -6.36
N ALA A 90 5.70 -12.50 -6.31
CA ALA A 90 4.97 -12.23 -5.08
C ALA A 90 5.13 -13.33 -4.03
N TRP A 91 5.25 -14.60 -4.44
CA TRP A 91 5.46 -15.72 -3.54
C TRP A 91 6.93 -15.91 -3.15
N ASN A 92 7.85 -15.54 -4.03
CA ASN A 92 9.28 -15.59 -3.76
C ASN A 92 9.72 -14.50 -2.76
N SER A 93 9.15 -13.29 -2.84
CA SER A 93 9.47 -12.16 -1.96
C SER A 93 9.36 -12.48 -0.46
N PRO A 94 8.25 -13.01 0.09
CA PRO A 94 8.16 -13.33 1.51
C PRO A 94 9.08 -14.48 1.91
N ARG A 95 9.27 -15.49 1.04
CA ARG A 95 10.16 -16.61 1.33
C ARG A 95 11.62 -16.15 1.49
N ILE A 96 12.11 -15.39 0.52
CA ILE A 96 13.48 -14.85 0.57
C ILE A 96 13.60 -13.80 1.67
N GLY A 97 12.61 -12.92 1.80
CA GLY A 97 12.59 -11.88 2.83
C GLY A 97 12.71 -12.45 4.23
N LEU A 98 11.90 -13.44 4.58
CA LEU A 98 11.94 -14.07 5.91
C LEU A 98 13.27 -14.80 6.15
N ALA A 99 13.75 -15.57 5.17
CA ALA A 99 15.04 -16.26 5.28
C ALA A 99 16.19 -15.26 5.48
N ALA A 100 16.21 -14.18 4.70
CA ALA A 100 17.21 -13.13 4.80
C ALA A 100 17.12 -12.40 6.15
N THR A 101 15.92 -12.09 6.65
CA THR A 101 15.74 -11.46 7.97
C THR A 101 16.28 -12.33 9.10
N ILE A 102 15.99 -13.63 9.09
CA ILE A 102 16.50 -14.56 10.10
C ILE A 102 18.03 -14.61 10.06
N LEU A 103 18.62 -14.81 8.88
CA LEU A 103 20.08 -14.89 8.72
C LEU A 103 20.76 -13.57 9.09
N ALA A 104 20.23 -12.43 8.64
CA ALA A 104 20.79 -11.12 8.95
C ALA A 104 20.72 -10.80 10.45
N THR A 105 19.63 -11.16 11.12
CA THR A 105 19.46 -10.92 12.56
C THR A 105 20.41 -11.80 13.37
N THR A 106 20.54 -13.09 13.04
CA THR A 106 21.43 -13.99 13.78
C THR A 106 22.90 -13.63 13.60
N LEU A 107 23.33 -13.39 12.35
CA LEU A 107 24.71 -12.97 12.07
C LEU A 107 25.02 -11.60 12.66
N GLY A 108 24.06 -10.66 12.61
CA GLY A 108 24.20 -9.33 13.21
C GLY A 108 24.38 -9.39 14.72
N ILE A 109 23.62 -10.24 15.41
CA ILE A 109 23.78 -10.47 16.86
C ILE A 109 25.13 -11.09 17.19
N LEU A 110 25.55 -12.12 16.44
CA LEU A 110 26.84 -12.77 16.67
C LEU A 110 28.02 -11.81 16.47
N CYS A 111 27.97 -10.99 15.42
CA CYS A 111 28.99 -9.97 15.14
C CYS A 111 29.04 -8.86 16.21
N ALA A 112 27.89 -8.48 16.78
CA ALA A 112 27.86 -7.46 17.84
C ALA A 112 28.45 -7.94 19.18
N LEU A 113 28.58 -9.25 19.37
CA LEU A 113 29.14 -9.85 20.59
C LEU A 113 30.67 -10.02 20.55
N GLY A 114 31.33 -9.79 19.41
CA GLY A 114 32.78 -9.91 19.26
C GLY A 114 33.28 -9.76 17.83
#